data_AF-A0A2E1I8G3-F1
#
_entry.id   AF-A0A2E1I8G3-F1
#
_cell.length_a   1.000
_cell.length_b   1.000
_cell.length_c   1.000
_cell.angle_alpha   90.00
_cell.angle_beta   90.00
_cell.angle_gamma   90.00
#
_symmetry.space_group_name_H-M   'P 1'
#
loop_
_entity.id
_entity.type
_entity.pdbx_description
1 polymer ?
#
loop_
_entity_poly.entity_id
_entity_poly.type
_entity_poly.pdbx_seq_one_letter_code
_entity_poly.pdbx_strand_id
1 'polypeptide(L)'
;MEEGKFELWAQVRTGTPQMKVDNEGMLRPNGWPEGGSLVFLGDVTQAILSSLGPHSPPEFIERPGFDEQRWTISVQSNELKILIRSESYWGFGLFARCYLNKIEIIGTRNDAARIAFDIIASLGRDPWATTFPFAFRRKTELSISDHQANWTDLINAGKFELAENIEIIAERYRKLIGKVDKIGKEHLTVVNENITIARQALHDRNAPAVSRALSRAERYLILANPKTRSDLEEQMNESDEEEIPFVDLTESE
;
A
#
# COMPACT_ATOMS: atom_id res chain seq x y z
N MET A 1 -17.90 1.15 8.07
CA MET A 1 -17.73 -0.20 7.48
C MET A 1 -17.25 -1.11 8.61
N GLU A 2 -17.70 -2.36 8.65
CA GLU A 2 -17.32 -3.28 9.74
C GLU A 2 -15.86 -3.69 9.59
N GLU A 3 -15.08 -3.53 10.66
CA GLU A 3 -13.69 -3.99 10.71
C GLU A 3 -13.64 -5.51 10.65
N GLY A 4 -12.80 -6.04 9.76
CA GLY A 4 -12.60 -7.47 9.58
C GLY A 4 -11.17 -7.89 9.87
N LYS A 5 -10.98 -9.19 10.10
CA LYS A 5 -9.66 -9.83 10.11
C LYS A 5 -9.54 -10.71 8.86
N PHE A 6 -8.52 -10.46 8.05
CA PHE A 6 -8.23 -11.20 6.84
C PHE A 6 -6.89 -11.93 6.98
N GLU A 7 -6.88 -13.22 6.68
CA GLU A 7 -5.70 -14.06 6.81
C GLU A 7 -5.18 -14.53 5.45
N LEU A 8 -3.91 -14.24 5.19
CA LEU A 8 -3.22 -14.61 3.97
C LEU A 8 -1.91 -15.32 4.30
N TRP A 9 -1.48 -16.18 3.40
CA TRP A 9 -0.22 -16.92 3.53
C TRP A 9 0.62 -16.76 2.27
N ALA A 10 1.93 -16.63 2.47
CA ALA A 10 2.87 -16.50 1.37
C ALA A 10 4.19 -17.21 1.67
N GLN A 11 4.74 -17.93 0.69
CA GLN A 11 6.08 -18.48 0.81
C GLN A 11 7.12 -17.36 0.67
N VAL A 12 8.12 -17.31 1.57
CA VAL A 12 9.31 -16.46 1.40
C VAL A 12 10.20 -17.08 0.32
N ARG A 13 10.70 -16.29 -0.64
CA ARG A 13 11.63 -16.78 -1.67
C ARG A 13 13.06 -16.33 -1.46
N THR A 14 13.24 -15.14 -0.91
CA THR A 14 14.54 -14.58 -0.56
C THR A 14 14.48 -14.09 0.87
N GLY A 15 15.53 -14.29 1.67
CA GLY A 15 15.60 -13.76 3.06
C GLY A 15 15.96 -12.28 3.12
N THR A 16 16.40 -11.70 2.00
CA THR A 16 16.66 -10.27 1.89
C THR A 16 15.36 -9.46 1.99
N PRO A 17 15.40 -8.24 2.57
CA PRO A 17 16.59 -7.55 3.04
C PRO A 17 17.03 -8.03 4.42
N GLN A 18 18.34 -7.98 4.63
CA GLN A 18 18.94 -8.09 5.96
C GLN A 18 18.78 -6.74 6.67
N MET A 19 18.27 -6.76 7.89
CA MET A 19 17.94 -5.59 8.70
C MET A 19 18.39 -5.82 10.15
N LYS A 20 18.11 -4.85 11.03
CA LYS A 20 18.39 -4.96 12.46
C LYS A 20 17.13 -4.75 13.30
N VAL A 21 17.14 -5.33 14.48
CA VAL A 21 16.19 -5.02 15.55
C VAL A 21 16.95 -4.30 16.66
N ASP A 22 16.53 -3.08 16.99
CA ASP A 22 17.13 -2.32 18.09
C ASP A 22 16.70 -2.84 19.47
N ASN A 23 17.18 -2.18 20.53
CA ASN A 23 16.91 -2.58 21.90
C ASN A 23 15.43 -2.41 22.29
N GLU A 24 14.74 -1.45 21.67
CA GLU A 24 13.31 -1.18 21.86
C GLU A 24 12.43 -2.19 21.11
N GLY A 25 13.00 -2.95 20.17
CA GLY A 25 12.28 -3.93 19.37
C GLY A 25 11.79 -3.38 18.05
N MET A 26 12.32 -2.24 17.60
CA MET A 26 11.93 -1.60 16.35
C MET A 26 12.80 -2.09 15.21
N LEU A 27 12.19 -2.22 14.03
CA LEU A 27 12.90 -2.51 12.80
C LEU A 27 13.78 -1.33 12.38
N ARG A 28 15.08 -1.59 12.17
CA ARG A 28 16.06 -0.60 11.71
C ARG A 28 16.79 -1.07 10.45
N PRO A 29 17.26 -0.14 9.61
CA PRO A 29 18.17 -0.47 8.50
C PRO A 29 19.43 -1.20 9.00
N ASN A 30 20.01 -2.04 8.16
CA ASN A 30 21.22 -2.80 8.51
C ASN A 30 22.40 -1.89 8.97
N GLY A 31 22.49 -0.69 8.39
CA GLY A 31 23.49 0.32 8.73
C GLY A 31 23.27 1.04 10.06
N TRP A 32 22.27 0.67 10.87
CA TRP A 32 21.97 1.35 12.14
C TRP A 32 23.19 1.35 13.09
N PRO A 33 23.63 2.53 13.57
CA PRO A 33 24.91 2.70 14.28
C PRO A 33 24.90 2.13 15.69
N GLU A 34 23.76 2.13 16.38
CA GLU A 34 23.65 1.65 17.78
C GLU A 34 23.66 0.11 17.89
N GLY A 35 23.93 -0.59 16.78
CA GLY A 35 23.89 -2.04 16.73
C GLY A 35 22.46 -2.58 16.72
N GLY A 36 22.31 -3.83 17.15
CA GLY A 36 21.03 -4.54 17.13
C GLY A 36 21.18 -5.99 16.70
N SER A 37 20.18 -6.80 17.00
CA SER A 37 20.13 -8.19 16.55
C SER A 37 19.79 -8.26 15.06
N LEU A 38 20.37 -9.24 14.36
CA LEU A 38 20.17 -9.38 12.93
C LEU A 38 18.81 -9.99 12.62
N VAL A 39 18.18 -9.53 11.56
CA VAL A 39 16.92 -10.11 11.06
C VAL A 39 16.89 -10.18 9.54
N PHE A 40 16.41 -11.30 9.02
CA PHE A 40 16.09 -11.46 7.61
C PHE A 40 14.57 -11.30 7.43
N LEU A 41 14.14 -10.17 6.84
CA LEU A 41 12.71 -9.88 6.66
C LEU A 41 12.07 -10.70 5.55
N GLY A 42 12.85 -10.98 4.52
CA GLY A 42 12.38 -11.62 3.30
C GLY A 42 11.53 -10.74 2.37
N ASP A 43 11.35 -11.24 1.14
CA ASP A 43 10.68 -10.53 0.04
C ASP A 43 9.22 -10.20 0.35
N VAL A 44 8.51 -11.11 1.03
CA VAL A 44 7.09 -10.92 1.37
C VAL A 44 6.90 -9.74 2.33
N THR A 45 7.67 -9.68 3.42
CA THR A 45 7.56 -8.56 4.37
C THR A 45 8.02 -7.26 3.76
N GLN A 46 9.09 -7.29 2.96
CA GLN A 46 9.53 -6.10 2.24
C GLN A 46 8.43 -5.56 1.32
N ALA A 47 7.74 -6.44 0.59
CA ALA A 47 6.62 -6.06 -0.27
C ALA A 47 5.49 -5.42 0.57
N ILE A 48 5.10 -6.04 1.69
CA ILE A 48 4.04 -5.50 2.57
C ILE A 48 4.39 -4.10 3.10
N LEU A 49 5.59 -3.93 3.65
CA LEU A 49 6.03 -2.63 4.17
C LEU A 49 6.06 -1.56 3.08
N SER A 50 6.48 -1.93 1.86
CA SER A 50 6.49 -1.01 0.72
C SER A 50 5.08 -0.64 0.26
N SER A 51 4.12 -1.56 0.35
CA SER A 51 2.71 -1.34 -0.02
C SER A 51 1.96 -0.45 0.98
N LEU A 52 2.37 -0.41 2.24
CA LEU A 52 1.74 0.43 3.28
C LEU A 52 2.01 1.93 3.09
N GLY A 53 3.06 2.32 2.35
CA GLY A 53 3.47 3.72 2.25
C GLY A 53 3.95 4.27 3.59
N PRO A 54 3.58 5.50 3.99
CA PRO A 54 3.89 6.01 5.33
C PRO A 54 3.22 5.17 6.42
N HIS A 55 4.02 4.61 7.32
CA HIS A 55 3.57 3.77 8.43
C HIS A 55 4.41 4.03 9.67
N SER A 56 3.91 3.64 10.85
CA SER A 56 4.72 3.66 12.07
C SER A 56 5.90 2.69 11.93
N PRO A 57 7.04 2.93 12.62
CA PRO A 57 8.15 2.00 12.57
C PRO A 57 7.68 0.59 12.97
N PRO A 58 7.94 -0.45 12.16
CA PRO A 58 7.48 -1.80 12.47
C PRO A 58 8.11 -2.31 13.77
N GLU A 59 7.29 -2.93 14.61
CA GLU A 59 7.67 -3.42 15.94
C GLU A 59 7.71 -4.95 15.98
N PHE A 60 8.77 -5.52 16.55
CA PHE A 60 8.90 -6.95 16.77
C PHE A 60 8.20 -7.38 18.06
N ILE A 61 7.08 -8.09 17.92
CA ILE A 61 6.39 -8.77 19.03
C ILE A 61 7.20 -9.99 19.47
N GLU A 62 7.70 -10.76 18.50
CA GLU A 62 8.62 -11.87 18.74
C GLU A 62 9.92 -11.57 17.98
N ARG A 63 11.01 -11.35 18.73
CA ARG A 63 12.32 -11.04 18.16
C ARG A 63 12.98 -12.30 17.56
N PRO A 64 13.83 -12.15 16.54
CA PRO A 64 14.65 -13.24 16.04
C PRO A 64 15.54 -13.82 17.16
N GLY A 65 15.66 -15.14 17.17
CA GLY A 65 16.57 -15.87 18.05
C GLY A 65 17.82 -16.33 17.30
N PHE A 66 18.20 -17.60 17.48
CA PHE A 66 19.22 -18.24 16.64
C PHE A 66 18.81 -18.31 15.15
N ASP A 67 17.50 -18.48 14.91
CA ASP A 67 16.92 -18.40 13.58
C ASP A 67 16.47 -16.95 13.30
N GLU A 68 17.30 -16.24 12.54
CA GLU A 68 17.12 -14.82 12.20
C GLU A 68 15.96 -14.56 11.21
N GLN A 69 15.37 -15.62 10.65
CA GLN A 69 14.21 -15.56 9.76
C GLN A 69 12.90 -15.91 10.50
N ARG A 70 12.95 -16.35 11.76
CA ARG A 70 11.77 -16.62 12.59
C ARG A 70 11.49 -15.46 13.53
N TRP A 71 10.38 -14.77 13.32
CA TRP A 71 9.98 -13.59 14.08
C TRP A 71 8.51 -13.27 13.83
N THR A 72 7.97 -12.37 14.66
CA THR A 72 6.63 -11.78 14.47
C THR A 72 6.74 -10.27 14.58
N ILE A 73 6.23 -9.56 13.56
CA ILE A 73 6.27 -8.09 13.45
C ILE A 73 4.86 -7.55 13.30
N SER A 74 4.60 -6.42 13.95
CA SER A 74 3.37 -5.64 13.82
C SER A 74 3.71 -4.29 13.19
N VAL A 75 2.89 -3.87 12.25
CA VAL A 75 2.98 -2.56 11.62
C VAL A 75 1.58 -1.96 11.53
N GLN A 76 1.49 -0.65 11.72
CA GLN A 76 0.25 0.09 11.63
C GLN A 76 0.40 1.27 10.68
N SER A 77 -0.60 1.46 9.81
CA SER A 77 -0.77 2.65 9.00
C SER A 77 -2.22 3.10 9.13
N ASN A 78 -2.44 4.26 9.76
CA ASN A 78 -3.77 4.76 10.10
C ASN A 78 -4.60 3.71 10.88
N GLU A 79 -5.76 3.33 10.35
CA GLU A 79 -6.69 2.33 10.90
C GLU A 79 -6.30 0.89 10.52
N LEU A 80 -5.37 0.72 9.56
CA LEU A 80 -4.94 -0.59 9.10
C LEU A 80 -3.79 -1.12 9.96
N LYS A 81 -3.99 -2.30 10.56
CA LYS A 81 -2.95 -3.03 11.30
C LYS A 81 -2.62 -4.33 10.57
N ILE A 82 -1.34 -4.59 10.39
CA ILE A 82 -0.85 -5.85 9.81
C ILE A 82 0.07 -6.54 10.79
N LEU A 83 -0.24 -7.80 11.08
CA LEU A 83 0.62 -8.72 11.81
C LEU A 83 1.23 -9.70 10.83
N ILE A 84 2.56 -9.79 10.82
CA ILE A 84 3.29 -10.71 9.96
C ILE A 84 4.10 -11.64 10.84
N ARG A 85 3.89 -12.95 10.68
CA ARG A 85 4.62 -13.98 11.41
C ARG A 85 5.38 -14.86 10.43
N SER A 86 6.70 -14.86 10.53
CA SER A 86 7.59 -15.65 9.69
C SER A 86 7.98 -16.93 10.43
N GLU A 87 7.73 -18.08 9.81
CA GLU A 87 8.05 -19.38 10.38
C GLU A 87 8.60 -20.36 9.34
N SER A 88 9.49 -21.24 9.81
CA SER A 88 9.90 -22.41 9.03
C SER A 88 8.73 -23.39 8.91
N TYR A 89 8.48 -23.84 7.68
CA TYR A 89 7.51 -24.88 7.37
C TYR A 89 8.15 -26.14 6.79
N TRP A 90 9.46 -26.12 6.51
CA TRP A 90 10.17 -27.25 5.90
C TRP A 90 11.66 -27.32 6.29
N GLY A 91 12.24 -28.54 6.31
CA GLY A 91 13.68 -28.77 6.20
C GLY A 91 14.58 -28.00 7.19
N PHE A 92 14.12 -27.78 8.42
CA PHE A 92 14.81 -27.01 9.47
C PHE A 92 15.13 -25.54 9.13
N GLY A 93 14.55 -24.97 8.07
CA GLY A 93 14.76 -23.54 7.78
C GLY A 93 16.14 -23.18 7.23
N LEU A 94 16.84 -24.11 6.56
CA LEU A 94 18.19 -23.84 6.02
C LEU A 94 18.21 -22.88 4.82
N PHE A 95 17.08 -22.65 4.18
CA PHE A 95 16.94 -21.75 3.03
C PHE A 95 15.70 -20.87 3.19
N ALA A 96 15.70 -19.66 2.65
CA ALA A 96 14.54 -18.75 2.69
C ALA A 96 13.24 -19.40 2.17
N ARG A 97 13.34 -20.26 1.14
CA ARG A 97 12.21 -21.03 0.59
C ARG A 97 11.57 -22.01 1.57
N CYS A 98 12.20 -22.29 2.70
CA CYS A 98 11.65 -23.12 3.76
C CYS A 98 10.81 -22.32 4.76
N TYR A 99 10.67 -21.01 4.57
CA TYR A 99 9.86 -20.13 5.41
C TYR A 99 8.60 -19.68 4.68
N LEU A 100 7.59 -19.41 5.49
CA LEU A 100 6.36 -18.78 5.07
C LEU A 100 6.04 -17.63 6.01
N ASN A 101 5.30 -16.66 5.48
CA ASN A 101 4.73 -15.58 6.26
C ASN A 101 3.23 -15.81 6.37
N LYS A 102 2.74 -15.87 7.62
CA LYS A 102 1.34 -15.64 7.94
C LYS A 102 1.11 -14.14 8.01
N ILE A 103 0.13 -13.64 7.27
CA ILE A 103 -0.19 -12.21 7.19
C ILE A 103 -1.62 -12.06 7.69
N GLU A 104 -1.80 -11.37 8.80
CA GLU A 104 -3.11 -11.02 9.32
C GLU A 104 -3.32 -9.51 9.12
N ILE A 105 -4.32 -9.16 8.32
CA ILE A 105 -4.70 -7.78 8.03
C ILE A 105 -5.97 -7.47 8.83
N ILE A 106 -5.91 -6.45 9.66
CA ILE A 106 -7.00 -6.00 10.52
C ILE A 106 -7.38 -4.58 10.07
N GLY A 107 -8.61 -4.42 9.60
CA GLY A 107 -9.12 -3.17 9.05
C GLY A 107 -10.34 -3.39 8.17
N THR A 108 -10.69 -2.40 7.34
CA THR A 108 -11.80 -2.55 6.40
C THR A 108 -11.45 -3.52 5.27
N ARG A 109 -12.47 -4.13 4.65
CA ARG A 109 -12.28 -5.00 3.49
C ARG A 109 -11.62 -4.27 2.32
N ASN A 110 -11.92 -2.99 2.13
CA ASN A 110 -11.33 -2.17 1.05
C ASN A 110 -9.83 -1.95 1.29
N ASP A 111 -9.43 -1.62 2.52
CA ASP A 111 -8.01 -1.45 2.85
C ASP A 111 -7.23 -2.75 2.69
N ALA A 112 -7.81 -3.87 3.15
CA ALA A 112 -7.21 -5.19 2.99
C ALA A 112 -7.09 -5.60 1.51
N ALA A 113 -8.12 -5.33 0.71
CA ALA A 113 -8.16 -5.60 -0.71
C ALA A 113 -7.12 -4.78 -1.49
N ARG A 114 -7.02 -3.48 -1.18
CA ARG A 114 -6.01 -2.58 -1.76
C ARG A 114 -4.59 -3.04 -1.43
N ILE A 115 -4.31 -3.36 -0.16
CA ILE A 115 -2.99 -3.84 0.23
C ILE A 115 -2.67 -5.20 -0.41
N ALA A 116 -3.61 -6.13 -0.48
CA ALA A 116 -3.39 -7.41 -1.16
C ALA A 116 -3.03 -7.21 -2.65
N PHE A 117 -3.71 -6.27 -3.31
CA PHE A 117 -3.42 -5.89 -4.69
C PHE A 117 -2.01 -5.29 -4.86
N ASP A 118 -1.60 -4.42 -3.93
CA ASP A 118 -0.26 -3.81 -3.97
C ASP A 118 0.86 -4.80 -3.62
N ILE A 119 0.62 -5.74 -2.71
CA ILE A 119 1.58 -6.79 -2.35
C ILE A 119 1.86 -7.67 -3.57
N ILE A 120 0.82 -8.13 -4.29
CA ILE A 120 1.02 -9.01 -5.43
C ILE A 120 1.74 -8.30 -6.59
N ALA A 121 1.48 -7.01 -6.76
CA ALA A 121 2.20 -6.17 -7.72
C ALA A 121 3.67 -6.02 -7.36
N SER A 122 3.96 -5.74 -6.09
CA SER A 122 5.33 -5.62 -5.58
C SER A 122 6.12 -6.92 -5.66
N LEU A 123 5.47 -8.07 -5.39
CA LEU A 123 6.10 -9.38 -5.46
C LEU A 123 6.38 -9.85 -6.90
N GLY A 124 5.58 -9.43 -7.88
CA GLY A 124 5.71 -9.85 -9.28
C GLY A 124 5.50 -11.36 -9.50
N ARG A 125 4.89 -12.06 -8.55
CA ARG A 125 4.64 -13.50 -8.56
C ARG A 125 3.44 -13.85 -7.69
N ASP A 126 2.94 -15.07 -7.85
CA ASP A 126 1.88 -15.60 -6.99
C ASP A 126 2.44 -15.94 -5.59
N PRO A 127 1.88 -15.37 -4.51
CA PRO A 127 2.33 -15.63 -3.13
C PRO A 127 2.09 -17.07 -2.68
N TRP A 128 1.03 -17.71 -3.19
CA TRP A 128 0.66 -19.10 -2.90
C TRP A 128 1.45 -20.15 -3.69
N ALA A 129 2.33 -19.74 -4.62
CA ALA A 129 3.15 -20.66 -5.41
C ALA A 129 4.36 -21.16 -4.60
N THR A 130 4.18 -22.29 -3.91
CA THR A 130 5.14 -22.84 -2.93
C THR A 130 6.13 -23.86 -3.51
N THR A 131 7.36 -23.90 -2.99
CA THR A 131 8.37 -24.92 -3.37
C THR A 131 8.06 -26.32 -2.83
N PHE A 132 7.46 -26.41 -1.63
CA PHE A 132 7.12 -27.69 -0.99
C PHE A 132 5.62 -27.74 -0.62
N PRO A 133 4.71 -27.99 -1.59
CA PRO A 133 3.26 -27.87 -1.37
C PRO A 133 2.71 -28.75 -0.25
N PHE A 134 3.25 -29.97 -0.09
CA PHE A 134 2.82 -30.88 0.97
C PHE A 134 3.10 -30.31 2.37
N ALA A 135 4.30 -29.80 2.59
CA ALA A 135 4.69 -29.21 3.87
C ALA A 135 3.90 -27.92 4.15
N PHE A 136 3.70 -27.10 3.12
CA PHE A 136 2.91 -25.88 3.22
C PHE A 136 1.46 -26.16 3.62
N ARG A 137 0.82 -27.15 2.96
CA ARG A 137 -0.53 -27.61 3.33
C ARG A 137 -0.56 -28.13 4.77
N ARG A 138 0.42 -28.93 5.18
CA ARG A 138 0.48 -29.46 6.56
C ARG A 138 0.62 -28.35 7.60
N LYS A 139 1.35 -27.28 7.28
CA LYS A 139 1.60 -26.16 8.20
C LYS A 139 0.43 -25.18 8.27
N THR A 140 -0.26 -24.94 7.16
CA THR A 140 -1.36 -23.98 7.06
C THR A 140 -2.74 -24.62 7.22
N GLU A 141 -2.83 -25.95 7.15
CA GLU A 141 -4.06 -26.73 7.16
C GLU A 141 -5.03 -26.41 5.99
N LEU A 142 -4.55 -25.66 5.00
CA LEU A 142 -5.29 -25.22 3.82
C LEU A 142 -4.67 -25.78 2.54
N SER A 143 -5.51 -26.05 1.55
CA SER A 143 -5.04 -26.44 0.22
C SER A 143 -4.47 -25.25 -0.55
N ILE A 144 -3.65 -25.51 -1.57
CA ILE A 144 -3.12 -24.44 -2.44
C ILE A 144 -4.25 -23.68 -3.14
N SER A 145 -5.34 -24.36 -3.49
CA SER A 145 -6.53 -23.71 -4.07
C SER A 145 -7.23 -22.78 -3.08
N ASP A 146 -7.27 -23.13 -1.79
CA ASP A 146 -7.85 -22.25 -0.76
C ASP A 146 -7.01 -20.99 -0.59
N HIS A 147 -5.67 -21.13 -0.55
CA HIS A 147 -4.76 -19.99 -0.52
C HIS A 147 -4.94 -19.08 -1.74
N GLN A 148 -5.01 -19.68 -2.93
CA GLN A 148 -5.27 -18.94 -4.16
C GLN A 148 -6.61 -18.22 -4.09
N ALA A 149 -7.67 -18.87 -3.61
CA ALA A 149 -8.99 -18.27 -3.48
C ALA A 149 -8.97 -17.07 -2.52
N ASN A 150 -8.37 -17.21 -1.33
CA ASN A 150 -8.27 -16.15 -0.34
C ASN A 150 -7.55 -14.91 -0.87
N TRP A 151 -6.42 -15.10 -1.56
CA TRP A 151 -5.71 -14.01 -2.22
C TRP A 151 -6.54 -13.39 -3.35
N THR A 152 -7.10 -14.23 -4.22
CA THR A 152 -7.82 -13.79 -5.42
C THR A 152 -9.09 -13.01 -5.07
N ASP A 153 -9.78 -13.39 -3.99
CA ASP A 153 -10.96 -12.67 -3.47
C ASP A 153 -10.63 -11.21 -3.15
N LEU A 154 -9.58 -10.98 -2.34
CA LEU A 154 -9.13 -9.62 -1.98
C LEU A 154 -8.56 -8.85 -3.18
N ILE A 155 -7.76 -9.50 -4.02
CA ILE A 155 -7.18 -8.86 -5.21
C ILE A 155 -8.28 -8.40 -6.17
N ASN A 156 -9.30 -9.23 -6.40
CA ASN A 156 -10.41 -8.88 -7.27
C ASN A 156 -11.25 -7.75 -6.68
N ALA A 157 -11.49 -7.76 -5.36
CA ALA A 157 -12.18 -6.66 -4.69
C ALA A 157 -11.42 -5.32 -4.86
N GLY A 158 -10.09 -5.31 -4.67
CA GLY A 158 -9.27 -4.11 -4.80
C GLY A 158 -9.21 -3.61 -6.24
N LYS A 159 -9.09 -4.54 -7.19
CA LYS A 159 -9.16 -4.22 -8.63
C LYS A 159 -10.51 -3.61 -9.01
N PHE A 160 -11.61 -4.15 -8.49
CA PHE A 160 -12.96 -3.66 -8.75
C PHE A 160 -13.14 -2.24 -8.21
N GLU A 161 -12.72 -1.99 -6.96
CA GLU A 161 -12.78 -0.66 -6.35
C GLU A 161 -11.99 0.39 -7.14
N LEU A 162 -10.75 0.06 -7.55
CA LEU A 162 -9.95 0.95 -8.40
C LEU A 162 -10.61 1.20 -9.76
N ALA A 163 -11.21 0.18 -10.37
CA ALA A 163 -11.95 0.32 -11.62
C ALA A 163 -13.19 1.21 -11.47
N GLU A 164 -13.93 1.05 -10.37
CA GLU A 164 -15.08 1.89 -10.03
C GLU A 164 -14.67 3.35 -9.84
N ASN A 165 -13.58 3.61 -9.10
CA ASN A 165 -13.04 4.94 -8.91
C ASN A 165 -12.63 5.61 -10.24
N ILE A 166 -12.03 4.86 -11.16
CA ILE A 166 -11.75 5.34 -12.53
C ILE A 166 -13.05 5.72 -13.23
N GLU A 167 -14.08 4.89 -13.12
CA GLU A 167 -15.36 5.12 -13.81
C GLU A 167 -16.12 6.31 -13.24
N ILE A 168 -16.08 6.54 -11.93
CA ILE A 168 -16.66 7.74 -11.29
C ILE A 168 -16.06 9.02 -11.89
N ILE A 169 -14.73 9.08 -12.01
CA ILE A 169 -14.03 10.23 -12.60
C ILE A 169 -14.34 10.33 -14.10
N ALA A 170 -14.40 9.22 -14.83
CA ALA A 170 -14.78 9.19 -16.24
C ALA A 170 -16.21 9.67 -16.49
N GLU A 171 -17.15 9.35 -15.59
CA GLU A 171 -18.54 9.83 -15.65
C GLU A 171 -18.60 11.35 -15.44
N ARG A 172 -17.89 11.86 -14.43
CA ARG A 172 -17.79 13.32 -14.19
C ARG A 172 -17.20 14.04 -15.40
N TYR A 173 -16.15 13.48 -16.01
CA TYR A 173 -15.58 13.97 -17.26
C TYR A 173 -16.62 14.03 -18.37
N ARG A 174 -17.33 12.92 -18.65
CA ARG A 174 -18.35 12.83 -19.71
C ARG A 174 -19.48 13.85 -19.52
N LYS A 175 -19.87 14.15 -18.28
CA LYS A 175 -20.91 15.15 -17.96
C LYS A 175 -20.51 16.60 -18.28
N LEU A 176 -19.20 16.92 -18.27
CA LEU A 176 -18.66 18.25 -18.54
C LEU A 176 -18.31 18.49 -20.02
N ILE A 177 -18.13 17.44 -20.82
CA ILE A 177 -17.88 17.57 -22.26
C ILE A 177 -18.96 18.44 -22.91
N GLY A 178 -18.52 19.45 -23.68
CA GLY A 178 -19.41 20.35 -24.41
C GLY A 178 -20.08 21.45 -23.57
N LYS A 179 -19.86 21.48 -22.25
CA LYS A 179 -20.46 22.46 -21.32
C LYS A 179 -19.44 23.46 -20.73
N VAL A 180 -18.19 23.40 -21.19
CA VAL A 180 -17.08 24.19 -20.66
C VAL A 180 -16.54 25.19 -21.69
N ASP A 181 -15.90 26.24 -21.20
CA ASP A 181 -15.23 27.27 -22.00
C ASP A 181 -13.91 26.77 -22.61
N LYS A 182 -13.16 27.65 -23.29
CA LYS A 182 -11.91 27.28 -23.95
C LYS A 182 -10.87 26.73 -22.95
N ILE A 183 -10.69 27.41 -21.82
CA ILE A 183 -9.76 26.99 -20.76
C ILE A 183 -10.19 25.64 -20.18
N GLY A 184 -11.49 25.46 -19.93
CA GLY A 184 -12.01 24.18 -19.43
C GLY A 184 -11.78 23.03 -20.41
N LYS A 185 -11.86 23.27 -21.73
CA LYS A 185 -11.53 22.25 -22.76
C LYS A 185 -10.06 21.80 -22.69
N GLU A 186 -9.13 22.72 -22.43
CA GLU A 186 -7.70 22.39 -22.27
C GLU A 186 -7.50 21.49 -21.05
N HIS A 187 -8.12 21.81 -19.91
CA HIS A 187 -8.08 20.95 -18.72
C HIS A 187 -8.76 19.58 -18.94
N LEU A 188 -9.89 19.52 -19.64
CA LEU A 188 -10.55 18.26 -19.97
C LEU A 188 -9.66 17.33 -20.81
N THR A 189 -8.78 17.86 -21.68
CA THR A 189 -7.79 17.03 -22.39
C THR A 189 -6.87 16.31 -21.42
N VAL A 190 -6.34 17.03 -20.42
CA VAL A 190 -5.48 16.47 -19.37
C VAL A 190 -6.22 15.45 -18.49
N VAL A 191 -7.50 15.68 -18.21
CA VAL A 191 -8.35 14.71 -17.49
C VAL A 191 -8.40 13.38 -18.27
N ASN A 192 -8.69 13.44 -19.56
CA ASN A 192 -8.82 12.24 -20.40
C ASN A 192 -7.50 11.46 -20.50
N GLU A 193 -6.38 12.16 -20.61
CA GLU A 193 -5.04 11.55 -20.56
C GLU A 193 -4.81 10.81 -19.23
N ASN A 194 -5.13 11.44 -18.10
CA ASN A 194 -4.95 10.82 -16.78
C ASN A 194 -5.91 9.63 -16.54
N ILE A 195 -7.14 9.67 -17.07
CA ILE A 195 -8.04 8.49 -17.05
C ILE A 195 -7.41 7.33 -17.84
N THR A 196 -6.79 7.63 -18.98
CA THR A 196 -6.10 6.61 -19.81
C THR A 196 -4.90 6.02 -19.07
N ILE A 197 -4.08 6.87 -18.44
CA ILE A 197 -2.95 6.45 -17.60
C ILE A 197 -3.45 5.58 -16.43
N ALA A 198 -4.55 5.96 -15.77
CA ALA A 198 -5.12 5.18 -14.68
C ALA A 198 -5.56 3.78 -15.13
N ARG A 199 -6.21 3.66 -16.30
CA ARG A 199 -6.60 2.35 -16.87
C ARG A 199 -5.40 1.47 -17.19
N GLN A 200 -4.35 2.05 -17.76
CA GLN A 200 -3.11 1.33 -18.04
C GLN A 200 -2.43 0.88 -16.74
N ALA A 201 -2.32 1.76 -15.75
CA ALA A 201 -1.76 1.43 -14.45
C ALA A 201 -2.54 0.31 -13.74
N LEU A 202 -3.87 0.29 -13.84
CA LEU A 202 -4.70 -0.78 -13.28
C LEU A 202 -4.42 -2.13 -13.96
N HIS A 203 -4.24 -2.13 -15.28
CA HIS A 203 -3.83 -3.32 -16.03
C HIS A 203 -2.48 -3.84 -15.56
N ASP A 204 -1.52 -2.94 -15.34
CA ASP A 204 -0.16 -3.23 -14.89
C ASP A 204 -0.07 -3.50 -13.36
N ARG A 205 -1.22 -3.62 -12.69
CA ARG A 205 -1.37 -3.85 -11.25
C ARG A 205 -0.70 -2.80 -10.35
N ASN A 206 -0.61 -1.55 -10.79
CA ASN A 206 0.04 -0.49 -10.03
C ASN A 206 -0.99 0.45 -9.39
N ALA A 207 -1.56 0.09 -8.22
CA ALA A 207 -2.56 0.93 -7.57
C ALA A 207 -2.05 2.33 -7.20
N PRO A 208 -0.79 2.51 -6.73
CA PRO A 208 -0.27 3.86 -6.47
C PRO A 208 -0.28 4.75 -7.71
N ALA A 209 0.03 4.20 -8.89
CA ALA A 209 -0.07 4.95 -10.15
C ALA A 209 -1.52 5.26 -10.53
N VAL A 210 -2.46 4.34 -10.30
CA VAL A 210 -3.91 4.60 -10.47
C VAL A 210 -4.34 5.77 -9.60
N SER A 211 -4.07 5.72 -8.28
CA SER A 211 -4.46 6.78 -7.34
C SER A 211 -3.85 8.12 -7.73
N ARG A 212 -2.56 8.17 -8.08
CA ARG A 212 -1.92 9.42 -8.53
C ARG A 212 -2.54 10.00 -9.79
N ALA A 213 -2.86 9.16 -10.78
CA ALA A 213 -3.50 9.58 -12.01
C ALA A 213 -4.92 10.11 -11.73
N LEU A 214 -5.69 9.45 -10.86
CA LEU A 214 -7.02 9.92 -10.45
C LEU A 214 -6.98 11.24 -9.68
N SER A 215 -6.05 11.43 -8.74
CA SER A 215 -5.90 12.71 -8.03
C SER A 215 -5.59 13.86 -9.00
N ARG A 216 -4.76 13.61 -10.03
CA ARG A 216 -4.50 14.59 -11.09
C ARG A 216 -5.75 14.85 -11.93
N ALA A 217 -6.45 13.80 -12.37
CA ALA A 217 -7.68 13.92 -13.14
C ALA A 217 -8.76 14.71 -12.36
N GLU A 218 -8.91 14.46 -11.07
CA GLU A 218 -9.86 15.17 -10.21
C GLU A 218 -9.51 16.65 -10.08
N ARG A 219 -8.24 16.98 -9.85
CA ARG A 219 -7.77 18.38 -9.85
C ARG A 219 -8.14 19.10 -11.15
N TYR A 220 -7.89 18.49 -12.30
CA TYR A 220 -8.21 19.12 -13.59
C TYR A 220 -9.70 19.13 -13.91
N LEU A 221 -10.51 18.21 -13.37
CA LEU A 221 -11.97 18.29 -13.46
C LEU A 221 -12.51 19.52 -12.73
N ILE A 222 -11.96 19.83 -11.55
CA ILE A 222 -12.35 21.02 -10.78
C ILE A 222 -12.02 22.29 -11.57
N LEU A 223 -10.80 22.38 -12.14
CA LEU A 223 -10.37 23.51 -12.97
C LEU A 223 -11.14 23.61 -14.30
N ALA A 224 -11.63 22.49 -14.82
CA ALA A 224 -12.37 22.45 -16.07
C ALA A 224 -13.78 23.07 -15.95
N ASN A 225 -14.39 22.98 -14.77
CA ASN A 225 -15.72 23.53 -14.54
C ASN A 225 -15.63 25.04 -14.19
N PRO A 226 -16.22 25.94 -15.01
CA PRO A 226 -16.08 27.38 -14.81
C PRO A 226 -16.52 27.88 -13.44
N LYS A 227 -17.55 27.28 -12.84
CA LYS A 227 -18.06 27.69 -11.53
C LYS A 227 -17.06 27.38 -10.43
N THR A 228 -16.60 26.14 -10.37
CA THR A 228 -15.61 25.74 -9.35
C THR A 228 -14.26 26.44 -9.56
N ARG A 229 -13.93 26.81 -10.80
CA ARG A 229 -12.72 27.60 -11.06
C ARG A 229 -12.86 29.03 -10.54
N SER A 230 -13.98 29.72 -10.80
CA SER A 230 -14.20 31.07 -10.26
C SER A 230 -14.21 31.08 -8.74
N ASP A 231 -14.86 30.10 -8.10
CA ASP A 231 -14.91 30.00 -6.64
C ASP A 231 -13.50 29.83 -6.04
N LEU A 232 -12.60 29.10 -6.72
CA LEU A 232 -11.20 28.96 -6.31
C LEU A 232 -10.39 30.25 -6.51
N GLU A 233 -10.61 30.95 -7.61
CA GLU A 233 -9.96 32.24 -7.89
C GLU A 233 -10.36 33.30 -6.85
N GLU A 234 -11.64 33.33 -6.44
CA GLU A 234 -12.15 34.21 -5.38
C GLU A 234 -11.51 33.89 -4.02
N GLN A 235 -11.45 32.61 -3.62
CA GLN A 235 -10.80 32.19 -2.37
C GLN A 235 -9.31 32.52 -2.32
N MET A 236 -8.61 32.39 -3.44
CA MET A 236 -7.18 32.74 -3.51
C MET A 236 -6.96 34.26 -3.35
N ASN A 237 -7.83 35.08 -3.95
CA ASN A 237 -7.74 36.53 -3.81
C ASN A 237 -8.09 36.98 -2.38
N GLU A 238 -9.06 36.36 -1.70
CA GLU A 238 -9.38 36.66 -0.29
C GLU A 238 -8.20 36.31 0.65
N SER A 239 -7.47 35.23 0.38
CA SER A 239 -6.30 34.85 1.19
C SER A 239 -5.07 35.75 1.00
N ASP A 240 -4.95 36.43 -0.14
CA ASP A 240 -3.88 37.39 -0.40
C ASP A 240 -4.16 38.77 0.25
N GLU A 241 -5.41 39.04 0.65
CA GLU A 241 -5.82 40.26 1.37
C GLU A 241 -5.64 40.16 2.90
N GLU A 242 -5.52 38.95 3.45
CA GLU A 242 -5.12 38.73 4.86
C GLU A 242 -3.59 38.88 4.99
N GLU A 243 -3.12 40.14 5.07
CA GLU A 243 -1.73 40.48 5.37
C GLU A 243 -1.32 39.82 6.71
N ILE A 244 -0.59 38.71 6.65
CA ILE A 244 -0.07 38.00 7.82
C ILE A 244 0.83 39.01 8.58
N PRO A 245 0.46 39.43 9.80
CA PRO A 245 1.25 40.44 10.51
C PRO A 245 2.64 39.86 10.80
N PHE A 246 3.66 40.53 10.29
CA PHE A 246 5.05 40.19 10.59
C PHE A 246 5.33 40.49 12.06
N VAL A 247 5.24 39.47 12.91
CA VAL A 247 5.65 39.57 14.32
C VAL A 247 7.16 39.36 14.36
N ASP A 248 7.91 40.46 14.49
CA ASP A 248 9.34 40.41 14.80
C ASP A 248 9.54 39.90 16.23
N LEU A 249 10.10 38.69 16.37
CA LEU A 249 10.36 38.05 17.66
C LEU A 249 11.75 38.40 18.23
N THR A 250 12.45 39.40 17.68
CA THR A 250 13.81 39.76 18.14
C THR A 250 13.85 40.77 19.28
N GLU A 251 12.71 41.28 19.75
CA GLU A 251 12.62 42.08 20.98
C GLU A 251 12.02 41.27 22.13
N SER A 252 12.85 40.41 22.73
CA SER A 252 12.66 40.03 24.14
C SER A 252 14.02 40.07 24.83
N GLU A 253 14.13 40.99 25.79
CA GLU A 253 15.28 41.26 26.66
C GLU A 253 15.74 40.04 27.47
#